data_AF-A0A3N5KJ35-F1
#
_entry.id   AF-A0A3N5KJ35-F1
#
_cell.length_a   1.000
_cell.length_b   1.000
_cell.length_c   1.000
_cell.angle_alpha   90.00
_cell.angle_beta   90.00
_cell.angle_gamma   90.00
#
_symmetry.space_group_name_H-M   'P 1'
#
loop_
_entity.id
_entity.type
_entity.pdbx_description
1 polymer ?
#
loop_
_entity_poly.entity_id
_entity_poly.type
_entity_poly.pdbx_seq_one_letter_code
_entity_poly.pdbx_strand_id
1 'polypeptide(L)'
;MWCAAILLLLALAQAPDFAAEGFKALEAKQYAVAAQQFAKAVEADPKDYAARFHLALSQSLLGKDDEAITEYKKTLELKPGLYEAEVNLGMLLVEQKQPREAIGILEAAVAQKPQEFRPNLYLADALLAAGDFAKAEQQYMAAGRLDPKSAAVELGLARSRARQDRLEEAAVNFRRAAELDQSFK
;
A
#
# COMPACT_ATOMS: atom_id res chain seq x y z
N MET A 1 28.62 -0.19 -47.61
CA MET A 1 28.56 -0.63 -46.19
C MET A 1 27.81 0.34 -45.26
N TRP A 2 27.11 1.37 -45.77
CA TRP A 2 26.45 2.39 -44.93
C TRP A 2 24.95 2.14 -44.67
N CYS A 3 24.29 1.31 -45.47
CA CYS A 3 22.86 1.01 -45.29
C CYS A 3 22.56 0.20 -44.02
N ALA A 4 23.49 -0.67 -43.59
CA ALA A 4 23.30 -1.49 -42.37
C ALA A 4 23.38 -0.64 -41.09
N ALA A 5 24.23 0.39 -41.07
CA ALA A 5 24.37 1.28 -39.91
C ALA A 5 23.16 2.22 -39.73
N ILE A 6 22.55 2.66 -40.84
CA ILE A 6 21.35 3.51 -40.81
C ILE A 6 20.10 2.70 -40.40
N LEU A 7 20.00 1.43 -40.81
CA LEU A 7 18.94 0.53 -40.35
C LEU A 7 19.04 0.18 -38.86
N LEU A 8 20.26 0.06 -38.31
CA LEU A 8 20.45 -0.15 -36.86
C LEU A 8 20.09 1.11 -36.04
N LEU A 9 20.37 2.30 -36.58
CA LEU A 9 20.00 3.59 -35.95
C LEU A 9 18.49 3.88 -36.06
N LEU A 10 17.83 3.43 -37.13
CA LEU A 10 16.37 3.52 -37.29
C LEU A 10 15.61 2.47 -36.46
N ALA A 11 16.21 1.31 -36.18
CA ALA A 11 15.63 0.30 -35.29
C ALA A 11 15.62 0.74 -33.81
N LEU A 12 16.51 1.65 -33.43
CA LEU A 12 16.51 2.30 -32.11
C LEU A 12 15.45 3.42 -32.00
N ALA A 13 14.81 3.82 -33.10
CA ALA A 13 14.00 5.04 -33.14
C ALA A 13 12.55 4.88 -32.65
N GLN A 14 12.05 3.68 -32.34
CA GLN A 14 10.73 3.49 -31.71
C GLN A 14 10.67 2.18 -30.92
N ALA A 15 11.58 1.94 -29.97
CA ALA A 15 11.24 0.96 -28.93
C ALA A 15 9.98 1.50 -28.22
N PRO A 16 8.85 0.77 -28.21
CA PRO A 16 7.65 1.24 -27.54
C PRO A 16 8.00 1.55 -26.09
N ASP A 17 7.67 2.77 -25.66
CA ASP A 17 7.82 3.17 -24.27
C ASP A 17 6.71 2.49 -23.47
N PHE A 18 7.01 1.25 -23.07
CA PHE A 18 6.09 0.41 -22.30
C PHE A 18 5.66 1.09 -21.00
N ALA A 19 6.53 1.90 -20.39
CA ALA A 19 6.16 2.66 -19.20
C ALA A 19 5.11 3.73 -19.54
N ALA A 20 5.33 4.52 -20.59
CA ALA A 20 4.35 5.53 -21.03
C ALA A 20 3.00 4.94 -21.43
N GLU A 21 2.99 3.80 -22.13
CA GLU A 21 1.75 3.06 -22.43
C GLU A 21 1.07 2.55 -21.15
N GLY A 22 1.86 2.06 -20.20
CA GLY A 22 1.40 1.63 -18.88
C GLY A 22 0.74 2.77 -18.10
N PHE A 23 1.35 3.95 -18.07
CA PHE A 23 0.79 5.15 -17.43
C PHE A 23 -0.52 5.58 -18.08
N LYS A 24 -0.57 5.63 -19.42
CA LYS A 24 -1.80 5.96 -20.15
C LYS A 24 -2.93 4.97 -19.84
N ALA A 25 -2.63 3.68 -19.77
CA ALA A 25 -3.60 2.66 -19.40
C ALA A 25 -4.05 2.80 -17.93
N LEU A 26 -3.13 3.14 -17.02
CA LEU A 26 -3.42 3.36 -15.61
C LEU A 26 -4.38 4.55 -15.40
N GLU A 27 -4.13 5.68 -16.10
CA GLU A 27 -5.02 6.84 -16.13
C GLU A 27 -6.41 6.50 -16.68
N ALA A 28 -6.45 5.66 -17.72
CA ALA A 28 -7.68 5.13 -18.29
C ALA A 28 -8.36 4.04 -17.44
N LYS A 29 -7.80 3.73 -16.26
CA LYS A 29 -8.25 2.64 -15.36
C LYS A 29 -8.27 1.26 -15.99
N GLN A 30 -7.52 1.08 -17.08
CA GLN A 30 -7.33 -0.19 -17.76
C GLN A 30 -6.22 -0.99 -17.06
N TYR A 31 -6.44 -1.36 -15.81
CA TYR A 31 -5.38 -1.91 -14.94
C TYR A 31 -4.73 -3.19 -15.49
N ALA A 32 -5.48 -4.03 -16.19
CA ALA A 32 -4.94 -5.21 -16.86
C ALA A 32 -3.94 -4.85 -17.98
N VAL A 33 -4.25 -3.81 -18.76
CA VAL A 33 -3.36 -3.30 -19.81
C VAL A 33 -2.15 -2.62 -19.17
N ALA A 34 -2.37 -1.82 -18.12
CA ALA A 34 -1.30 -1.17 -17.38
C ALA A 34 -0.30 -2.20 -16.82
N ALA A 35 -0.79 -3.24 -16.14
CA ALA A 35 0.05 -4.33 -15.64
C ALA A 35 0.83 -5.03 -16.76
N GLN A 36 0.20 -5.29 -17.90
CA GLN A 36 0.90 -5.90 -19.04
C GLN A 36 2.05 -5.01 -19.56
N GLN A 37 1.82 -3.71 -19.67
CA GLN A 37 2.82 -2.79 -20.18
C GLN A 37 3.95 -2.55 -19.18
N PHE A 38 3.64 -2.37 -17.89
CA PHE A 38 4.67 -2.29 -16.86
C PHE A 38 5.47 -3.60 -16.72
N ALA A 39 4.86 -4.77 -16.94
CA ALA A 39 5.62 -6.03 -16.99
C ALA A 39 6.65 -6.04 -18.13
N LYS A 40 6.29 -5.58 -19.33
CA LYS A 40 7.25 -5.43 -20.45
C LYS A 40 8.33 -4.39 -20.15
N ALA A 41 7.99 -3.29 -19.48
CA ALA A 41 8.97 -2.30 -19.04
C ALA A 41 9.98 -2.90 -18.05
N VAL A 42 9.51 -3.71 -17.09
CA VAL A 42 10.37 -4.45 -16.14
C VAL A 42 11.21 -5.53 -16.83
N GLU A 43 10.69 -6.18 -17.88
CA GLU A 43 11.49 -7.13 -18.69
C GLU A 43 12.61 -6.41 -19.46
N ALA A 44 12.33 -5.21 -19.99
CA ALA A 44 13.30 -4.40 -20.71
C ALA A 44 14.38 -3.81 -19.78
N ASP A 45 14.00 -3.36 -18.58
CA ASP A 45 14.92 -2.94 -17.52
C ASP A 45 14.48 -3.50 -16.15
N PRO A 46 15.05 -4.63 -15.72
CA PRO A 46 14.74 -5.23 -14.42
C PRO A 46 15.10 -4.37 -13.20
N LYS A 47 15.92 -3.32 -13.37
CA LYS A 47 16.34 -2.41 -12.29
C LYS A 47 15.48 -1.15 -12.20
N ASP A 48 14.53 -0.96 -13.13
CA ASP A 48 13.57 0.13 -13.05
C ASP A 48 12.56 -0.14 -11.93
N TYR A 49 12.86 0.40 -10.75
CA TYR A 49 11.97 0.31 -9.59
C TYR A 49 10.64 1.03 -9.84
N ALA A 50 10.60 2.06 -10.70
CA ALA A 50 9.39 2.83 -10.95
C ALA A 50 8.43 2.03 -11.82
N ALA A 51 8.90 1.39 -12.89
CA ALA A 51 8.09 0.45 -13.67
C ALA A 51 7.59 -0.70 -12.79
N ARG A 52 8.45 -1.24 -11.92
CA ARG A 52 8.09 -2.32 -11.01
C ARG A 52 7.04 -1.92 -9.96
N PHE A 53 7.16 -0.72 -9.40
CA PHE A 53 6.15 -0.14 -8.51
C PHE A 53 4.79 -0.04 -9.19
N HIS A 54 4.75 0.46 -10.44
CA HIS A 54 3.48 0.61 -11.15
C HIS A 54 2.89 -0.72 -11.62
N LEU A 55 3.73 -1.74 -11.86
CA LEU A 55 3.26 -3.11 -12.03
C LEU A 55 2.55 -3.61 -10.76
N ALA A 56 3.18 -3.46 -9.58
CA ALA A 56 2.62 -3.84 -8.30
C ALA A 56 1.30 -3.10 -8.01
N LEU A 57 1.26 -1.79 -8.27
CA LEU A 57 0.06 -0.98 -8.15
C LEU A 57 -1.07 -1.46 -9.06
N SER A 58 -0.77 -1.73 -10.33
CA SER A 58 -1.76 -2.23 -11.29
C SER A 58 -2.29 -3.60 -10.91
N GLN A 59 -1.44 -4.49 -10.36
CA GLN A 59 -1.84 -5.81 -9.85
C GLN A 59 -2.73 -5.69 -8.61
N SER A 60 -2.39 -4.81 -7.67
CA SER A 60 -3.21 -4.53 -6.48
C SER A 60 -4.59 -4.00 -6.86
N LEU A 61 -4.67 -3.10 -7.85
CA LEU A 61 -5.95 -2.59 -8.36
C LEU A 61 -6.80 -3.64 -9.08
N LEU A 62 -6.21 -4.79 -9.45
CA LEU A 62 -6.89 -5.96 -10.01
C LEU A 62 -7.26 -7.01 -8.94
N GLY A 63 -6.90 -6.79 -7.67
CA GLY A 63 -7.03 -7.79 -6.60
C GLY A 63 -6.06 -8.97 -6.73
N LYS A 64 -4.97 -8.78 -7.48
CA LYS A 64 -3.88 -9.77 -7.63
C LYS A 64 -2.83 -9.54 -6.54
N ASP A 65 -3.26 -9.72 -5.29
CA ASP A 65 -2.52 -9.23 -4.14
C ASP A 65 -1.19 -9.98 -3.93
N ASP A 66 -1.13 -11.29 -4.19
CA ASP A 66 0.09 -12.07 -4.06
C ASP A 66 1.16 -11.62 -5.07
N GLU A 67 0.76 -11.37 -6.31
CA GLU A 67 1.65 -10.81 -7.33
C GLU A 67 2.08 -9.39 -6.99
N ALA A 68 1.15 -8.55 -6.53
CA ALA A 68 1.44 -7.18 -6.11
C ALA A 68 2.44 -7.13 -4.94
N ILE A 69 2.24 -7.96 -3.91
CA ILE A 69 3.16 -8.08 -2.77
C ILE A 69 4.57 -8.45 -3.26
N THR A 70 4.67 -9.40 -4.19
CA THR A 70 5.95 -9.82 -4.77
C THR A 70 6.66 -8.66 -5.46
N GLU A 71 5.94 -7.87 -6.26
CA GLU A 71 6.55 -6.75 -6.99
C GLU A 71 6.81 -5.53 -6.10
N TYR A 72 6.01 -5.28 -5.06
CA TYR A 72 6.32 -4.27 -4.05
C TYR A 72 7.57 -4.61 -3.23
N LYS A 73 7.74 -5.88 -2.83
CA LYS A 73 8.97 -6.32 -2.12
C LYS A 73 10.21 -6.05 -2.97
N LYS A 74 10.21 -6.47 -4.24
CA LYS A 74 11.29 -6.20 -5.18
C LYS A 74 11.49 -4.70 -5.46
N THR A 75 10.42 -3.92 -5.48
CA THR A 75 10.50 -2.46 -5.59
C THR A 75 11.29 -1.88 -4.42
N LEU A 76 11.02 -2.32 -3.19
CA LEU A 76 11.71 -1.87 -1.98
C LEU A 76 13.13 -2.42 -1.86
N GLU A 77 13.43 -3.58 -2.44
CA GLU A 77 14.81 -4.08 -2.60
C GLU A 77 15.64 -3.13 -3.50
N LEU A 78 15.06 -2.64 -4.60
CA LEU A 78 15.72 -1.71 -5.52
C LEU A 78 15.76 -0.27 -5.00
N LYS A 79 14.69 0.16 -4.33
CA LYS A 79 14.53 1.51 -3.76
C LYS A 79 13.98 1.43 -2.34
N PRO A 80 14.85 1.23 -1.33
CA PRO A 80 14.46 1.34 0.07
C PRO A 80 13.92 2.74 0.37
N GLY A 81 12.92 2.82 1.27
CA GLY A 81 12.30 4.08 1.68
C GLY A 81 11.36 4.69 0.64
N LEU A 82 10.85 3.92 -0.33
CA LEU A 82 9.79 4.39 -1.22
C LEU A 82 8.45 4.35 -0.46
N TYR A 83 8.10 5.49 0.15
CA TYR A 83 6.93 5.66 1.01
C TYR A 83 5.65 5.03 0.44
N GLU A 84 5.30 5.28 -0.82
CA GLU A 84 4.08 4.77 -1.43
C GLU A 84 4.08 3.23 -1.54
N ALA A 85 5.25 2.62 -1.79
CA ALA A 85 5.39 1.17 -1.83
C ALA A 85 5.31 0.56 -0.42
N GLU A 86 5.87 1.21 0.60
CA GLU A 86 5.76 0.76 1.99
C GLU A 86 4.32 0.79 2.49
N VAL A 87 3.57 1.87 2.21
CA VAL A 87 2.17 1.98 2.59
C VAL A 87 1.31 0.92 1.91
N ASN A 88 1.47 0.76 0.59
CA ASN A 88 0.66 -0.20 -0.17
C ASN A 88 1.01 -1.65 0.17
N LEU A 89 2.29 -1.99 0.33
CA LEU A 89 2.71 -3.32 0.77
C LEU A 89 2.21 -3.61 2.18
N GLY A 90 2.37 -2.67 3.10
CA GLY A 90 1.90 -2.80 4.47
C GLY A 90 0.39 -3.06 4.56
N MET A 91 -0.40 -2.31 3.78
CA MET A 91 -1.85 -2.52 3.66
C MET A 91 -2.18 -3.95 3.19
N LEU A 92 -1.58 -4.39 2.06
CA LEU A 92 -1.85 -5.72 1.51
C LEU A 92 -1.43 -6.84 2.47
N LEU A 93 -0.32 -6.69 3.20
CA LEU A 93 0.12 -7.67 4.20
C LEU A 93 -0.85 -7.76 5.38
N VAL A 94 -1.47 -6.64 5.80
CA VAL A 94 -2.52 -6.66 6.82
C VAL A 94 -3.75 -7.41 6.32
N GLU A 95 -4.20 -7.11 5.09
CA GLU A 95 -5.36 -7.76 4.46
C GLU A 95 -5.15 -9.27 4.28
N GLN A 96 -3.92 -9.68 3.94
CA GLN A 96 -3.52 -11.08 3.81
C GLN A 96 -3.22 -11.79 5.14
N LYS A 97 -3.55 -11.16 6.28
CA LYS A 97 -3.34 -11.72 7.63
C LYS A 97 -1.87 -12.05 7.91
N GLN A 98 -0.96 -11.25 7.37
CA GLN A 98 0.49 -11.28 7.63
C GLN A 98 0.95 -10.05 8.44
N PRO A 99 0.31 -9.74 9.60
CA PRO A 99 0.53 -8.47 10.29
C PRO A 99 1.95 -8.30 10.82
N ARG A 100 2.65 -9.39 11.18
CA ARG A 100 4.03 -9.31 11.71
C ARG A 100 5.01 -8.79 10.68
N GLU A 101 4.82 -9.14 9.40
CA GLU A 101 5.66 -8.63 8.32
C GLU A 101 5.32 -7.16 8.02
N ALA A 102 4.03 -6.80 8.09
CA ALA A 102 3.57 -5.44 7.83
C ALA A 102 4.12 -4.39 8.82
N ILE A 103 4.29 -4.75 10.11
CA ILE A 103 4.66 -3.80 11.17
C ILE A 103 5.94 -3.03 10.82
N GLY A 104 7.03 -3.71 10.49
CA GLY A 104 8.31 -3.03 10.23
C GLY A 104 8.26 -2.10 9.01
N ILE A 105 7.50 -2.50 7.98
CA ILE A 105 7.30 -1.70 6.76
C ILE A 105 6.46 -0.45 7.06
N LEU A 106 5.39 -0.61 7.83
CA LEU A 106 4.49 0.49 8.20
C LEU A 106 5.12 1.43 9.23
N GLU A 107 5.95 0.92 10.16
CA GLU A 107 6.76 1.75 11.06
C GLU A 107 7.71 2.65 10.27
N ALA A 108 8.35 2.14 9.20
CA ALA A 108 9.18 2.95 8.30
C ALA A 108 8.38 4.04 7.58
N ALA A 109 7.16 3.72 7.11
CA ALA A 109 6.28 4.70 6.46
C ALA A 109 5.82 5.80 7.44
N VAL A 110 5.40 5.42 8.66
CA VAL A 110 5.01 6.38 9.72
C VAL A 110 6.18 7.26 10.13
N ALA A 111 7.41 6.72 10.21
CA ALA A 111 8.59 7.50 10.55
C ALA A 111 8.90 8.58 9.49
N GLN A 112 8.63 8.31 8.21
CA GLN A 112 8.83 9.27 7.12
C GLN A 112 7.76 10.37 7.11
N LYS A 113 6.49 10.00 7.27
CA LYS A 113 5.36 10.93 7.22
C LYS A 113 4.40 10.69 8.40
N PRO A 114 4.74 11.17 9.61
CA PRO A 114 3.97 10.86 10.82
C PRO A 114 2.58 11.50 10.87
N GLN A 115 2.32 12.51 10.04
CA GLN A 115 1.05 13.23 9.95
C GLN A 115 0.12 12.69 8.84
N GLU A 116 0.40 11.51 8.30
CA GLU A 116 -0.42 10.88 7.28
C GLU A 116 -1.37 9.83 7.89
N PHE A 117 -2.65 9.90 7.51
CA PHE A 117 -3.68 9.07 8.13
C PHE A 117 -3.50 7.58 7.84
N ARG A 118 -3.30 7.22 6.56
CA ARG A 118 -3.24 5.82 6.10
C ARG A 118 -2.16 4.97 6.77
N PRO A 119 -0.87 5.37 6.82
CA PRO A 119 0.15 4.54 7.48
C PRO A 119 -0.10 4.38 8.98
N ASN A 120 -0.60 5.41 9.68
CA ASN A 120 -0.96 5.30 11.09
C ASN A 120 -2.12 4.31 11.31
N LEU A 121 -3.15 4.35 10.46
CA LEU A 121 -4.27 3.41 10.52
C LEU A 121 -3.82 1.97 10.26
N TYR A 122 -3.09 1.73 9.16
CA TYR A 122 -2.64 0.38 8.81
C TYR A 122 -1.65 -0.19 9.83
N LEU A 123 -0.77 0.65 10.40
CA LEU A 123 0.13 0.21 11.48
C LEU A 123 -0.68 -0.21 12.71
N ALA A 124 -1.72 0.55 13.07
CA ALA A 124 -2.60 0.21 14.17
C ALA A 124 -3.34 -1.12 13.92
N ASP A 125 -3.85 -1.33 12.72
CA ASP A 125 -4.50 -2.59 12.31
C ASP A 125 -3.52 -3.78 12.39
N ALA A 126 -2.29 -3.61 11.92
CA ALA A 126 -1.23 -4.62 11.99
C ALA A 126 -0.90 -4.99 13.45
N LEU A 127 -0.71 -3.98 14.31
CA LEU A 127 -0.43 -4.17 15.74
C LEU A 127 -1.59 -4.87 16.46
N LEU A 128 -2.83 -4.47 16.17
CA LEU A 128 -4.03 -5.10 16.72
C LEU A 128 -4.09 -6.59 16.35
N ALA A 129 -3.85 -6.92 15.08
CA ALA A 129 -3.85 -8.30 14.59
C ALA A 129 -2.67 -9.12 15.14
N ALA A 130 -1.52 -8.50 15.39
CA ALA A 130 -0.35 -9.15 15.98
C ALA A 130 -0.45 -9.37 17.50
N GLY A 131 -1.41 -8.70 18.17
CA GLY A 131 -1.65 -8.82 19.60
C GLY A 131 -1.08 -7.67 20.45
N ASP A 132 -0.45 -6.67 19.84
CA ASP A 132 0.20 -5.56 20.52
C ASP A 132 -0.80 -4.43 20.82
N PHE A 133 -1.86 -4.75 21.59
CA PHE A 133 -3.04 -3.89 21.77
C PHE A 133 -2.74 -2.48 22.30
N ALA A 134 -1.77 -2.36 23.21
CA ALA A 134 -1.38 -1.06 23.75
C ALA A 134 -0.75 -0.15 22.66
N LYS A 135 0.10 -0.71 21.79
CA LYS A 135 0.68 0.03 20.67
C LYS A 135 -0.37 0.32 19.60
N ALA A 136 -1.26 -0.63 19.33
CA ALA A 136 -2.37 -0.43 18.40
C ALA A 136 -3.24 0.76 18.83
N GLU A 137 -3.61 0.86 20.12
CA GLU A 137 -4.35 2.00 20.65
C GLU A 137 -3.61 3.32 20.43
N GLN A 138 -2.31 3.39 20.71
CA GLN A 138 -1.51 4.59 20.48
C GLN A 138 -1.54 5.04 19.01
N GLN A 139 -1.44 4.10 18.08
CA GLN A 139 -1.45 4.39 16.64
C GLN A 139 -2.85 4.76 16.13
N TYR A 140 -3.91 4.09 16.61
CA TYR A 140 -5.28 4.53 16.32
C TYR A 140 -5.54 5.93 16.87
N MET A 141 -5.06 6.27 18.07
CA MET A 141 -5.17 7.64 18.58
C MET A 141 -4.41 8.65 17.71
N ALA A 142 -3.29 8.27 17.11
CA ALA A 142 -2.57 9.11 16.15
C ALA A 142 -3.38 9.31 14.87
N ALA A 143 -3.92 8.24 14.28
CA ALA A 143 -4.81 8.31 13.13
C ALA A 143 -6.07 9.15 13.42
N GLY A 144 -6.68 9.00 14.59
CA GLY A 144 -7.89 9.74 15.00
C GLY A 144 -7.67 11.24 15.22
N ARG A 145 -6.44 11.67 15.52
CA ARG A 145 -6.11 13.12 15.52
C ARG A 145 -6.11 13.71 14.11
N LEU A 146 -5.81 12.89 13.10
CA LEU A 146 -5.77 13.30 11.69
C LEU A 146 -7.16 13.23 11.05
N ASP A 147 -7.97 12.23 11.41
CA ASP A 147 -9.38 12.14 11.03
C ASP A 147 -10.28 11.81 12.25
N PRO A 148 -10.81 12.83 12.95
CA PRO A 148 -11.70 12.65 14.10
C PRO A 148 -13.09 12.06 13.76
N LYS A 149 -13.41 11.87 12.47
CA LYS A 149 -14.69 11.30 12.02
C LYS A 149 -14.54 9.88 11.47
N SER A 150 -13.36 9.28 11.59
CA SER A 150 -13.12 7.92 11.13
C SER A 150 -13.79 6.88 12.04
N ALA A 151 -14.87 6.28 11.57
CA ALA A 151 -15.53 5.18 12.26
C ALA A 151 -14.61 3.95 12.41
N ALA A 152 -13.70 3.73 11.44
CA ALA A 152 -12.70 2.66 11.49
C ALA A 152 -11.70 2.85 12.65
N VAL A 153 -11.25 4.08 12.88
CA VAL A 153 -10.37 4.39 14.04
C VAL A 153 -11.10 4.14 15.35
N GLU A 154 -12.33 4.61 15.49
CA GLU A 154 -13.12 4.39 16.70
C GLU A 154 -13.34 2.90 16.97
N LEU A 155 -13.64 2.13 15.93
CA LEU A 155 -13.76 0.68 16.03
C LEU A 155 -12.44 0.01 16.43
N GLY A 156 -11.31 0.47 15.87
CA GLY A 156 -9.97 0.02 16.22
C GLY A 156 -9.58 0.30 17.67
N LEU A 157 -9.86 1.50 18.16
CA LEU A 157 -9.69 1.88 19.58
C LEU A 157 -10.53 1.01 20.49
N ALA A 158 -11.81 0.80 20.14
CA ALA A 158 -12.72 -0.03 20.90
C ALA A 158 -12.19 -1.47 21.03
N ARG A 159 -11.77 -2.07 19.91
CA ARG A 159 -11.19 -3.42 19.88
C ARG A 159 -9.89 -3.49 20.68
N SER A 160 -9.00 -2.51 20.52
CA SER A 160 -7.72 -2.47 21.24
C SER A 160 -7.92 -2.37 22.75
N ARG A 161 -8.87 -1.56 23.22
CA ARG A 161 -9.22 -1.40 24.64
C ARG A 161 -9.93 -2.62 25.21
N ALA A 162 -10.85 -3.21 24.45
CA ALA A 162 -11.55 -4.43 24.86
C ALA A 162 -10.58 -5.60 25.07
N ARG A 163 -9.56 -5.74 24.21
CA ARG A 163 -8.50 -6.76 24.35
C ARG A 163 -7.54 -6.52 25.53
N GLN A 164 -7.61 -5.34 26.14
CA GLN A 164 -6.91 -4.97 27.37
C GLN A 164 -7.86 -4.98 28.59
N ASP A 165 -9.04 -5.60 28.48
CA ASP A 165 -10.08 -5.65 29.52
C ASP A 165 -10.65 -4.29 29.97
N ARG A 166 -10.38 -3.22 29.20
CA ARG A 166 -10.90 -1.85 29.44
C ARG A 166 -12.27 -1.67 28.78
N LEU A 167 -13.25 -2.45 29.24
CA LEU A 167 -14.57 -2.60 28.60
C LEU A 167 -15.40 -1.31 28.62
N GLU A 168 -15.32 -0.50 29.67
CA GLU A 168 -16.07 0.76 29.78
C GLU A 168 -15.62 1.78 28.72
N GLU A 169 -14.30 1.92 28.54
CA GLU A 169 -13.73 2.80 27.52
C GLU A 169 -13.99 2.25 26.12
N ALA A 170 -13.87 0.94 25.92
CA ALA A 170 -14.21 0.31 24.65
C ALA A 170 -15.67 0.56 24.25
N ALA A 171 -16.61 0.49 25.20
CA ALA A 171 -18.03 0.75 24.95
C ALA A 171 -18.29 2.19 24.49
N VAL A 172 -17.52 3.17 24.96
CA VAL A 172 -17.59 4.56 24.46
C VAL A 172 -17.20 4.63 22.99
N ASN A 173 -16.07 4.03 22.61
CA ASN A 173 -15.61 4.03 21.22
C ASN A 173 -16.52 3.20 20.30
N PHE A 174 -17.07 2.06 20.76
CA PHE A 174 -18.03 1.29 19.96
C PHE A 174 -19.29 2.11 19.64
N ARG A 175 -19.85 2.82 20.62
CA ARG A 175 -20.98 3.73 20.38
C ARG A 175 -20.60 4.81 19.38
N ARG A 176 -19.41 5.39 19.52
CA ARG A 176 -18.93 6.44 18.61
C ARG A 176 -18.77 5.94 17.17
N ALA A 177 -18.22 4.74 17.00
CA ALA A 177 -18.13 4.09 15.68
C ALA A 177 -19.51 3.92 15.03
N ALA A 178 -20.51 3.44 15.79
CA ALA A 178 -21.88 3.24 15.31
C ALA A 178 -22.67 4.54 15.06
N GLU A 179 -22.29 5.65 15.72
CA GLU A 179 -22.79 6.99 15.41
C GLU A 179 -22.25 7.52 14.08
N LEU A 180 -20.97 7.27 13.80
CA LEU A 180 -20.27 7.75 12.61
C LEU A 180 -20.60 6.93 11.35
N ASP A 181 -20.81 5.62 11.51
CA ASP A 181 -21.18 4.71 10.43
C ASP A 181 -22.32 3.78 10.87
N GLN A 182 -23.47 3.91 10.18
CA GLN A 182 -24.67 3.13 10.50
C GLN A 182 -24.52 1.64 10.19
N SER A 183 -23.55 1.24 9.37
CA SER A 183 -23.26 -0.18 9.10
C SER A 183 -22.70 -0.93 10.32
N PHE A 184 -22.28 -0.20 11.36
CA PHE A 184 -21.82 -0.78 12.63
C PHE A 184 -22.90 -0.89 13.72
N LYS A 185 -24.17 -0.57 13.41
CA LYS A 185 -25.32 -0.81 14.29
C LYS A 185 -25.84 -2.24 14.14
#